data_AF-A0A8S2XQ14-F1
#
_entry.id   AF-A0A8S2XQ14-F1
#
_cell.length_a   1.000
_cell.length_b   1.000
_cell.length_c   1.000
_cell.angle_alpha   90.00
_cell.angle_beta   90.00
_cell.angle_gamma   90.00
#
_symmetry.space_group_name_H-M   'P 1'
#
loop_
_entity.id
_entity.type
_entity.pdbx_description
1 polymer ?
#
loop_
_entity_poly.entity_id
_entity_poly.type
_entity_poly.pdbx_seq_one_letter_code
_entity_poly.pdbx_strand_id
1 'polypeptide(L)' 'MKIGKELLAKMPENYRNDNITSTSAIDMLMKFGDVESAEGIFRSINAKDIITYGAMVK' A
#
# COMPACT_ATOMS: atom_id res chain seq x y z
N MET A 1 -1.16 -4.29 15.19
CA MET A 1 -0.17 -3.71 14.26
C MET A 1 -0.55 -2.26 13.92
N LYS A 2 -0.37 -1.37 14.91
CA LYS A 2 -0.84 0.02 14.90
C LYS A 2 0.21 0.99 14.33
N ILE A 3 1.48 0.68 14.60
CA ILE A 3 2.65 1.50 14.22
C ILE A 3 2.78 1.61 12.70
N GLY A 4 2.64 0.51 11.95
CA GLY A 4 2.78 0.54 10.48
C GLY A 4 1.73 1.42 9.80
N LYS A 5 0.46 1.34 10.22
CA LYS A 5 -0.62 2.20 9.71
C LYS A 5 -0.45 3.67 10.11
N GLU A 6 -0.07 3.93 11.36
CA GLU A 6 0.18 5.31 11.83
C GLU A 6 1.38 5.96 11.13
N LEU A 7 2.43 5.18 10.83
CA LEU A 7 3.59 5.67 10.08
C LEU A 7 3.18 6.04 8.65
N LEU A 8 2.41 5.18 7.98
CA LEU A 8 1.87 5.43 6.63
C LEU A 8 0.93 6.64 6.59
N ALA A 9 0.11 6.82 7.63
CA ALA A 9 -0.79 7.98 7.75
C ALA A 9 -0.02 9.30 7.99
N LYS A 10 1.17 9.24 8.58
CA LYS A 10 2.03 10.39 8.87
C LYS A 10 3.04 10.70 7.76
N MET A 11 3.12 9.88 6.70
CA MET A 11 4.01 10.17 5.58
C MET A 11 3.52 11.40 4.81
N PRO A 12 4.44 12.27 4.37
CA PRO A 12 4.08 13.46 3.59
C PRO A 12 3.45 13.04 2.25
N GLU A 13 2.53 13.86 1.73
CA GLU A 13 1.70 13.48 0.56
C GLU A 13 2.50 13.12 -0.70
N ASN A 14 3.70 13.67 -0.85
CA ASN A 14 4.62 13.35 -1.94
C ASN A 14 5.11 11.89 -1.91
N TYR A 15 5.12 11.23 -0.76
CA TYR A 15 5.45 9.80 -0.63
C TYR A 15 4.27 8.88 -0.96
N ARG A 16 3.02 9.37 -0.83
CA ARG A 16 1.83 8.62 -1.27
C ARG A 16 1.76 8.46 -2.78
N ASN A 17 2.43 9.34 -3.52
CA ASN A 17 2.49 9.31 -4.99
C ASN A 17 3.58 8.40 -5.55
N ASP A 18 4.41 7.79 -4.68
CA ASP A 18 5.40 6.82 -5.09
C ASP A 18 4.82 5.40 -5.06
N ASN A 19 4.90 4.72 -6.20
CA ASN A 19 4.42 3.35 -6.36
C ASN A 19 5.10 2.39 -5.38
N ILE A 20 6.38 2.60 -5.06
CA ILE A 20 7.13 1.71 -4.17
C ILE A 20 6.58 1.78 -2.75
N THR A 21 6.32 3.00 -2.28
CA THR A 21 5.71 3.25 -0.96
C THR A 21 4.31 2.66 -0.86
N SER A 22 3.47 2.88 -1.88
CA SER A 22 2.11 2.33 -1.93
C SER A 22 2.11 0.80 -2.02
N THR A 23 3.03 0.22 -2.81
CA THR A 23 3.19 -1.23 -2.94
C THR A 23 3.66 -1.88 -1.64
N SER A 24 4.56 -1.23 -0.91
CA SER A 24 5.01 -1.69 0.42
C SER A 24 3.88 -1.66 1.44
N ALA A 25 3.00 -0.65 1.36
CA ALA A 25 1.79 -0.56 2.19
C ALA A 25 0.82 -1.71 1.90
N ILE A 26 0.59 -2.01 0.61
CA ILE A 26 -0.26 -3.12 0.17
C ILE A 26 0.29 -4.46 0.68
N ASP A 27 1.58 -4.76 0.45
CA ASP A 27 2.21 -6.01 0.91
C ASP A 27 2.09 -6.17 2.44
N MET A 28 2.25 -5.08 3.18
CA MET A 28 2.07 -5.07 4.62
C MET A 28 0.61 -5.36 5.00
N LEU A 29 -0.36 -4.65 4.44
CA LEU A 29 -1.78 -4.82 4.76
C LEU A 29 -2.29 -6.23 4.42
N MET A 30 -1.89 -6.78 3.27
CA MET A 30 -2.19 -8.16 2.86
C MET A 30 -1.66 -9.18 3.86
N LYS A 31 -0.42 -9.05 4.35
CA LYS A 31 0.16 -9.94 5.39
C LYS A 31 -0.61 -9.94 6.71
N PHE A 32 -1.33 -8.86 7.02
CA PHE A 32 -2.16 -8.77 8.23
C PHE A 32 -3.64 -9.05 7.97
N GLY A 33 -4.00 -9.48 6.76
CA GLY A 33 -5.37 -9.82 6.37
C GLY A 33 -6.29 -8.61 6.14
N ASP A 34 -5.76 -7.40 6.09
CA ASP A 34 -6.53 -6.18 5.84
C ASP A 34 -6.63 -5.89 4.34
N VAL A 35 -7.37 -6.77 3.66
CA VAL A 35 -7.51 -6.77 2.21
C VAL A 35 -8.25 -5.52 1.71
N GLU A 36 -9.26 -5.05 2.44
CA GLU A 36 -10.05 -3.87 2.07
C GLU A 36 -9.19 -2.60 2.02
N SER A 37 -8.35 -2.38 3.04
CA SER A 37 -7.44 -1.23 3.04
C SER A 37 -6.38 -1.34 1.93
N ALA A 38 -5.86 -2.56 1.69
CA ALA A 38 -4.89 -2.82 0.63
C ALA A 38 -5.48 -2.51 -0.75
N GLU A 39 -6.71 -2.95 -1.00
CA GLU A 39 -7.43 -2.69 -2.24
C GLU A 39 -7.70 -1.20 -2.46
N GLY A 40 -8.04 -0.46 -1.40
CA GLY A 40 -8.22 1.00 -1.47
C GLY A 40 -6.96 1.72 -1.96
N ILE A 41 -5.80 1.36 -1.39
CA ILE A 41 -4.51 1.92 -1.82
C ILE A 41 -4.20 1.50 -3.25
N PHE A 42 -4.35 0.21 -3.58
CA PHE A 42 -4.11 -0.31 -4.93
C PHE A 42 -4.93 0.44 -5.99
N ARG A 43 -6.22 0.72 -5.71
CA ARG A 43 -7.09 1.47 -6.62
C ARG A 43 -6.64 2.91 -6.81
N SER A 44 -6.07 3.56 -5.79
CA SER A 44 -5.55 4.94 -5.87
C SER A 44 -4.28 5.10 -6.70
N ILE A 45 -3.54 4.02 -6.97
CA ILE A 45 -2.32 4.07 -7.79
C ILE A 45 -2.68 4.27 -9.26
N ASN A 46 -2.29 5.41 -9.84
CA ASN A 46 -2.60 5.75 -11.23
C ASN A 46 -1.92 4.83 -12.24
N ALA A 47 -0.61 4.58 -12.10
CA ALA A 47 0.18 3.75 -13.00
C ALA A 47 0.67 2.50 -12.28
N LYS A 48 -0.09 1.41 -12.32
CA LYS A 48 0.28 0.15 -11.65
C LYS A 48 1.34 -0.60 -12.45
N ASP A 49 2.34 -1.14 -11.77
CA ASP A 49 3.37 -2.00 -12.35
C ASP A 49 3.28 -3.45 -11.83
N ILE A 50 4.14 -4.31 -12.35
CA ILE A 50 4.18 -5.73 -11.97
C ILE A 50 4.38 -5.97 -10.47
N ILE A 51 5.09 -5.06 -9.79
CA ILE A 51 5.35 -5.15 -8.36
C ILE A 51 4.05 -4.82 -7.60
N THR A 52 3.33 -3.80 -8.06
CA THR A 52 2.05 -3.38 -7.51
C THR A 52 0.99 -4.50 -7.59
N TYR A 53 0.90 -5.17 -8.74
CA TYR A 53 0.02 -6.34 -8.91
C TYR A 53 0.47 -7.53 -8.06
N GLY A 54 1.78 -7.79 -8.00
CA GLY A 54 2.34 -8.88 -7.20
C GLY A 54 2.08 -8.73 -5.70
N ALA A 55 1.96 -7.50 -5.19
CA ALA A 55 1.64 -7.26 -3.79
C ALA A 55 0.18 -7.63 -3.42
N MET A 56 -0.77 -7.59 -4.37
CA MET A 56 -2.18 -7.96 -4.15
C MET A 56 -2.45 -9.48 -4.21
N VAL A 57 -1.55 -10.25 -4.81
CA VAL A 57 -1.73 -11.70 -5.04
C VAL A 57 -1.08 -12.54 -3.92
N LYS A 58 -0.25 -11.92 -3.08
CA LYS A 58 0.46 -12.58 -1.98
C LYS A 58 -0.45 -13.02 -0.83
#